data_AF-A0A265Q703-F1
#
_entry.id   AF-A0A265Q703-F1
#
_cell.length_a   1.000
_cell.length_b   1.000
_cell.length_c   1.000
_cell.angle_alpha   90.00
_cell.angle_beta   90.00
_cell.angle_gamma   90.00
#
_symmetry.space_group_name_H-M   'P 1'
#
loop_
_entity.id
_entity.type
_entity.pdbx_description
1 polymer ?
#
loop_
_entity_poly.entity_id
_entity_poly.type
_entity_poly.pdbx_seq_one_letter_code
_entity_poly.pdbx_strand_id
1 'polypeptide(L)'
;MTVNEKFIINLQGKSFVTYEGLLDLAHQRNLISIEVEIIQIPTKENNMTAICKAVATTDKERFQDIGDASPNSVNSALVPHLIRMASTRAKARVLRDLTNVGMTAIEELSIEDSIVTDGEEGYSTYQEEPPTPRQVETIKKLAGELNYQVNYDTLTKKTAGNIISRLIEEKKK
;
A
#
# COMPACT_ATOMS: atom_id res chain seq x y z
N MET A 1 10.78 -22.24 -15.91
CA MET A 1 10.54 -22.59 -14.49
C MET A 1 9.33 -21.81 -14.02
N THR A 2 8.43 -22.46 -13.29
CA THR A 2 7.18 -21.88 -12.79
C THR A 2 7.24 -21.76 -11.27
N VAL A 3 6.55 -20.77 -10.71
CA VAL A 3 6.45 -20.58 -9.25
C VAL A 3 5.77 -21.79 -8.63
N ASN A 4 6.30 -22.30 -7.51
CA ASN A 4 5.67 -23.37 -6.76
C ASN A 4 4.36 -22.87 -6.13
N GLU A 5 3.27 -23.65 -6.26
CA GLU A 5 1.94 -23.29 -5.76
C GLU A 5 1.92 -22.96 -4.26
N LYS A 6 2.84 -23.53 -3.46
CA LYS A 6 2.97 -23.19 -2.03
C LYS A 6 3.29 -21.72 -1.76
N PHE A 7 3.83 -21.01 -2.75
CA PHE A 7 4.16 -19.59 -2.70
C PHE A 7 3.09 -18.70 -3.33
N ILE A 8 1.95 -19.29 -3.70
CA ILE A 8 0.80 -18.56 -4.24
C ILE A 8 -0.25 -18.45 -3.14
N ILE A 9 -0.62 -17.21 -2.81
CA ILE A 9 -1.68 -16.90 -1.86
C ILE A 9 -2.89 -16.42 -2.65
N ASN A 10 -4.06 -16.95 -2.33
CA ASN A 10 -5.32 -16.45 -2.87
C ASN A 10 -5.95 -15.47 -1.88
N LEU A 11 -6.15 -14.23 -2.31
CA LEU A 11 -6.81 -13.19 -1.53
C LEU A 11 -7.94 -12.59 -2.37
N GLN A 12 -9.18 -12.62 -1.86
CA GLN A 12 -10.35 -12.07 -2.55
C GLN A 12 -10.50 -12.54 -4.01
N GLY A 13 -10.26 -13.83 -4.28
CA GLY A 13 -10.37 -14.41 -5.62
C GLY A 13 -9.27 -14.03 -6.61
N LYS A 14 -8.20 -13.36 -6.15
CA LYS A 14 -7.00 -13.08 -6.93
C LYS A 14 -5.80 -13.84 -6.35
N SER A 15 -4.93 -14.31 -7.23
CA SER A 15 -3.69 -15.01 -6.85
C SER A 15 -2.52 -14.03 -6.79
N PHE A 16 -1.77 -14.09 -5.70
CA PHE A 16 -0.59 -13.29 -5.43
C PHE A 16 0.59 -14.20 -5.15
N VAL A 17 1.77 -13.82 -5.62
CA VAL A 17 3.00 -14.54 -5.29
C VAL A 17 3.61 -13.99 -4.00
N THR A 18 4.26 -14.81 -3.20
CA THR A 18 5.05 -14.30 -2.07
C THR A 18 6.44 -13.84 -2.53
N TYR A 19 7.03 -12.89 -1.81
CA TYR A 19 8.42 -12.51 -2.03
C TYR A 19 9.36 -13.72 -1.94
N GLU A 20 9.07 -14.66 -1.02
CA GLU A 20 9.83 -15.91 -0.88
C GLU A 20 9.80 -16.74 -2.17
N GLY A 21 8.64 -16.87 -2.82
CA GLY A 21 8.54 -17.60 -4.08
C GLY A 21 9.29 -16.94 -5.23
N LEU A 22 9.31 -15.61 -5.26
CA LEU A 22 10.11 -14.85 -6.22
C LEU A 22 11.60 -15.03 -5.97
N LEU A 23 12.03 -14.99 -4.71
CA LEU A 23 13.43 -15.17 -4.34
C LEU A 23 13.94 -16.59 -4.61
N ASP A 24 13.13 -17.61 -4.31
CA ASP A 24 13.43 -19.01 -4.63
C ASP A 24 13.65 -19.19 -6.14
N LEU A 25 12.72 -18.69 -6.96
CA LEU A 25 12.80 -18.76 -8.41
C LEU A 25 13.97 -17.93 -8.98
N ALA A 26 14.36 -16.85 -8.31
CA ALA A 26 15.55 -16.08 -8.67
C ALA A 26 16.84 -16.85 -8.37
N HIS A 27 16.95 -17.54 -7.24
CA HIS A 27 18.10 -18.41 -6.95
C HIS A 27 18.23 -19.56 -7.96
N GLN A 28 17.11 -20.15 -8.38
CA GLN A 28 17.11 -21.15 -9.46
C GLN A 28 17.59 -20.58 -10.81
N ARG A 29 17.54 -19.26 -10.99
CA ARG A 29 18.10 -18.52 -12.13
C ARG A 29 19.51 -17.96 -11.84
N ASN A 30 20.25 -18.56 -10.90
CA ASN A 30 21.62 -18.14 -10.55
C ASN A 30 21.71 -16.67 -10.11
N LEU A 31 20.77 -16.21 -9.27
CA LEU A 31 20.87 -14.89 -8.64
C LEU A 31 22.21 -14.75 -7.88
N ILE A 32 22.95 -13.68 -8.20
CA ILE A 32 24.24 -13.32 -7.62
C ILE A 32 24.08 -12.25 -6.54
N SER A 33 23.32 -11.20 -6.84
CA SER A 33 23.12 -10.08 -5.91
C SER A 33 21.74 -9.46 -6.04
N ILE A 34 21.26 -8.90 -4.92
CA ILE A 34 20.18 -7.92 -4.87
C ILE A 34 20.69 -6.73 -4.08
N GLU A 35 20.70 -5.56 -4.71
CA GLU A 35 21.14 -4.30 -4.12
C GLU A 35 19.96 -3.35 -4.03
N VAL A 36 19.88 -2.57 -2.94
CA VAL A 36 18.83 -1.57 -2.76
C VAL A 36 19.45 -0.23 -2.40
N GLU A 37 19.04 0.80 -3.13
CA GLU A 37 19.43 2.20 -2.91
C GLU A 37 18.19 3.00 -2.51
N ILE A 38 18.31 3.86 -1.49
CA ILE A 38 17.27 4.83 -1.15
C ILE A 38 17.39 6.00 -2.13
N ILE A 39 16.34 6.22 -2.91
CA ILE A 39 16.26 7.33 -3.89
C ILE A 39 15.60 8.56 -3.26
N GLN A 40 14.62 8.35 -2.38
CA GLN A 40 13.92 9.42 -1.69
C GLN A 40 13.67 9.04 -0.22
N ILE A 41 14.11 9.92 0.67
CA ILE A 41 13.80 9.86 2.11
C ILE A 41 12.45 10.55 2.34
N PRO A 42 11.54 9.98 3.15
CA PRO A 42 10.24 10.59 3.41
C PRO A 42 10.38 11.88 4.25
N THR A 43 9.81 12.97 3.76
CA THR A 43 9.75 14.28 4.42
C THR A 43 8.35 14.88 4.29
N LYS A 44 8.04 15.94 5.04
CA LYS A 44 6.72 16.58 4.92
C LYS A 44 6.46 17.13 3.53
N GLU A 45 7.50 17.68 2.89
CA GLU A 45 7.44 18.31 1.57
C GLU A 45 7.13 17.31 0.45
N ASN A 46 7.49 16.04 0.62
CA ASN A 46 7.19 14.96 -0.34
C ASN A 46 6.04 14.05 0.12
N ASN A 47 5.17 14.55 1.00
CA ASN A 47 4.03 13.82 1.56
C ASN A 47 4.42 12.53 2.31
N MET A 48 5.59 12.56 2.94
CA MET A 48 6.21 11.42 3.63
C MET A 48 6.42 10.23 2.69
N THR A 49 6.76 10.45 1.42
CA THR A 49 6.95 9.36 0.45
C THR A 49 8.40 8.87 0.45
N ALA A 50 8.61 7.59 0.71
CA ALA A 50 9.88 6.91 0.54
C ALA A 50 9.93 6.23 -0.83
N ILE A 51 11.08 6.30 -1.52
CA ILE A 51 11.32 5.59 -2.78
C ILE A 51 12.65 4.86 -2.68
N CYS A 52 12.66 3.58 -3.02
CA CYS A 52 13.85 2.76 -3.12
C CYS A 52 13.95 2.19 -4.53
N LYS A 53 15.18 2.05 -5.04
CA LYS A 53 15.49 1.34 -6.28
C LYS A 53 16.17 0.04 -5.91
N ALA A 54 15.69 -1.07 -6.45
CA ALA A 54 16.32 -2.37 -6.32
C ALA A 54 16.93 -2.78 -7.65
N VAL A 55 18.07 -3.46 -7.58
CA VAL A 55 18.74 -4.08 -8.71
C VAL A 55 18.94 -5.55 -8.38
N ALA A 56 18.55 -6.45 -9.27
CA ALA A 56 18.82 -7.87 -9.14
C ALA A 56 19.70 -8.33 -10.32
N THR A 57 20.77 -9.05 -10.00
CA THR A 57 21.78 -9.50 -10.97
C THR A 57 21.91 -11.02 -10.90
N THR A 58 21.82 -11.69 -12.04
CA THR A 58 22.16 -13.12 -12.22
C THR A 58 23.51 -13.24 -12.93
N ASP A 59 23.93 -14.47 -13.24
CA ASP A 59 25.09 -14.73 -14.09
C ASP A 59 24.95 -14.24 -15.55
N LYS A 60 23.72 -13.92 -15.99
CA LYS A 60 23.41 -13.57 -17.39
C LYS A 60 22.68 -12.25 -17.57
N GLU A 61 21.87 -11.86 -16.61
CA GLU A 61 20.88 -10.79 -16.74
C GLU A 61 20.92 -9.86 -15.54
N ARG A 62 20.52 -8.60 -15.77
CA ARG A 62 20.42 -7.58 -14.72
C ARG A 62 19.13 -6.81 -14.90
N PHE A 63 18.32 -6.76 -13.86
CA PHE A 63 17.05 -6.06 -13.82
C PHE A 63 17.08 -4.97 -12.74
N GLN A 64 16.26 -3.95 -12.91
CA GLN A 64 16.07 -2.92 -11.91
C GLN A 64 14.62 -2.45 -11.89
N ASP A 65 14.11 -2.12 -10.71
CA ASP A 65 12.82 -1.47 -10.56
C ASP A 65 12.79 -0.62 -9.28
N ILE A 66 11.73 0.16 -9.10
CA ILE A 66 11.49 1.02 -7.96
C ILE A 66 10.31 0.52 -7.13
N GLY A 67 10.39 0.79 -5.83
CA GLY A 67 9.30 0.60 -4.89
C GLY A 67 9.10 1.87 -4.07
N ASP A 68 7.85 2.19 -3.81
CA ASP A 68 7.45 3.40 -3.10
C ASP A 68 6.52 3.06 -1.93
N ALA A 69 6.58 3.89 -0.89
CA ALA A 69 5.66 3.83 0.23
C ALA A 69 5.43 5.21 0.83
N SER A 70 4.17 5.55 1.04
CA SER A 70 3.70 6.75 1.74
C SER A 70 2.62 6.35 2.75
N PRO A 71 2.27 7.22 3.73
CA PRO A 71 1.16 6.95 4.65
C PRO A 71 -0.18 6.66 3.95
N ASN A 72 -0.37 7.14 2.72
CA ASN A 72 -1.57 6.91 1.92
C ASN A 72 -1.56 5.58 1.15
N SER A 73 -0.41 4.91 1.08
CA SER A 73 -0.19 3.70 0.29
C SER A 73 0.23 2.51 1.14
N VAL A 74 0.07 2.57 2.47
CA VAL A 74 0.37 1.49 3.42
C VAL A 74 -0.71 1.48 4.51
N ASN A 75 -0.88 0.35 5.20
CA ASN A 75 -1.76 0.30 6.37
C ASN A 75 -1.17 1.13 7.54
N SER A 76 -2.01 1.50 8.51
CA SER A 76 -1.61 2.38 9.62
C SER A 76 -0.47 1.81 10.47
N ALA A 77 -0.37 0.49 10.60
CA ALA A 77 0.69 -0.18 11.34
C ALA A 77 2.07 -0.05 10.66
N LEU A 78 2.10 0.11 9.34
CA LEU A 78 3.32 0.22 8.54
C LEU A 78 3.80 1.66 8.32
N VAL A 79 3.01 2.67 8.72
CA VAL A 79 3.38 4.10 8.60
C VAL A 79 4.73 4.44 9.28
N PRO A 80 5.13 3.85 10.41
CA PRO A 80 6.47 4.08 10.98
C PRO A 80 7.62 3.44 10.19
N HIS A 81 7.33 2.65 9.14
CA HIS A 81 8.28 1.76 8.47
C HIS A 81 8.33 1.96 6.95
N LEU A 82 8.06 3.18 6.46
CA LEU A 82 7.92 3.50 5.03
C LEU A 82 9.14 3.10 4.19
N ILE A 83 10.36 3.38 4.64
CA ILE A 83 11.58 3.00 3.92
C ILE A 83 11.69 1.47 3.78
N ARG A 84 11.30 0.72 4.83
CA ARG A 84 11.30 -0.75 4.80
C ARG A 84 10.27 -1.26 3.78
N MET A 85 9.11 -0.62 3.67
CA MET A 85 8.10 -0.95 2.67
C MET A 85 8.53 -0.59 1.25
N ALA A 86 9.03 0.61 1.01
CA ALA A 86 9.59 0.99 -0.29
C ALA A 86 10.70 0.01 -0.74
N SER A 87 11.61 -0.36 0.17
CA SER A 87 12.66 -1.36 -0.08
C SER A 87 12.09 -2.74 -0.43
N THR A 88 11.10 -3.22 0.32
CA THR A 88 10.49 -4.54 0.09
C THR A 88 9.77 -4.59 -1.24
N ARG A 89 9.00 -3.54 -1.56
CA ARG A 89 8.30 -3.39 -2.85
C ARG A 89 9.25 -3.36 -4.03
N ALA A 90 10.35 -2.60 -3.92
CA ALA A 90 11.36 -2.51 -4.95
C ALA A 90 11.96 -3.89 -5.25
N LYS A 91 12.33 -4.65 -4.20
CA LYS A 91 12.87 -6.00 -4.35
C LYS A 91 11.85 -6.96 -4.96
N ALA A 92 10.60 -6.93 -4.53
CA ALA A 92 9.56 -7.80 -5.08
C ALA A 92 9.35 -7.54 -6.59
N ARG A 93 9.28 -6.28 -6.99
CA ARG A 93 9.11 -5.88 -8.39
C ARG A 93 10.27 -6.29 -9.28
N VAL A 94 11.51 -5.98 -8.88
CA VAL A 94 12.68 -6.38 -9.68
C VAL A 94 12.81 -7.90 -9.80
N LEU A 95 12.42 -8.65 -8.75
CA LEU A 95 12.41 -10.10 -8.80
C LEU A 95 11.29 -10.64 -9.68
N ARG A 96 10.12 -9.99 -9.77
CA ARG A 96 9.09 -10.37 -10.75
C ARG A 96 9.59 -10.23 -12.18
N ASP A 97 10.27 -9.13 -12.49
CA ASP A 97 10.86 -8.90 -13.81
C ASP A 97 11.92 -9.96 -14.13
N LEU A 98 12.87 -10.17 -13.20
CA LEU A 98 13.92 -11.18 -13.32
C LEU A 98 13.33 -12.59 -13.49
N THR A 99 12.24 -12.89 -12.79
CA THR A 99 11.65 -14.22 -12.79
C THR A 99 10.58 -14.44 -13.86
N ASN A 100 10.24 -13.40 -14.63
CA ASN A 100 9.13 -13.37 -15.59
C ASN A 100 7.79 -13.82 -14.96
N VAL A 101 7.51 -13.33 -13.75
CA VAL A 101 6.26 -13.60 -13.02
C VAL A 101 5.35 -12.38 -13.09
N GLY A 102 4.23 -12.53 -13.81
CA GLY A 102 3.23 -11.47 -13.96
C GLY A 102 2.31 -11.27 -12.76
N MET A 103 2.26 -12.22 -11.82
CA MET A 103 1.48 -12.06 -10.57
C MET A 103 2.12 -11.00 -9.68
N THR A 104 1.28 -10.11 -9.12
CA THR A 104 1.72 -9.13 -8.12
C THR A 104 2.18 -9.85 -6.85
N ALA A 105 3.26 -9.36 -6.22
CA ALA A 105 3.69 -9.91 -4.95
C ALA A 105 2.81 -9.40 -3.80
N ILE A 106 2.54 -10.25 -2.81
CA ILE A 106 1.69 -9.89 -1.67
C ILE A 106 2.27 -8.70 -0.88
N GLU A 107 3.60 -8.61 -0.79
CA GLU A 107 4.33 -7.53 -0.12
C GLU A 107 4.28 -6.19 -0.90
N GLU A 108 3.80 -6.20 -2.14
CA GLU A 108 3.50 -4.97 -2.88
C GLU A 108 2.20 -4.30 -2.44
N LEU A 109 1.32 -5.05 -1.78
CA LEU A 109 0.00 -4.58 -1.41
C LEU A 109 -0.01 -3.89 -0.05
N SER A 110 -1.09 -3.15 0.19
CA SER A 110 -1.48 -2.72 1.53
C SER A 110 -2.70 -3.52 1.91
N ILE A 111 -2.50 -4.58 2.68
CA ILE A 111 -3.61 -5.34 3.23
C ILE A 111 -4.04 -4.58 4.48
N GLU A 112 -5.27 -4.09 4.48
CA GLU A 112 -5.91 -3.62 5.70
C GLU A 112 -6.22 -4.86 6.56
N ASP A 113 -5.92 -4.81 7.86
CA ASP A 113 -6.07 -5.93 8.82
C ASP A 113 -7.54 -6.39 9.03
N SER A 114 -8.49 -5.95 8.19
CA SER A 114 -9.92 -6.23 8.31
C SER A 114 -10.38 -7.55 7.65
N ILE A 115 -9.49 -8.39 7.14
CA ILE A 115 -9.88 -9.62 6.44
C ILE A 115 -9.25 -10.86 7.08
N VAL A 116 -9.81 -11.22 8.22
CA VAL A 116 -10.03 -12.63 8.60
C VAL A 116 -11.46 -12.74 9.09
N THR A 117 -12.39 -12.78 8.14
CA THR A 117 -13.73 -13.35 8.38
C THR A 117 -13.92 -14.46 7.35
N ASP A 118 -13.96 -15.69 7.83
CA ASP A 118 -14.52 -16.82 7.09
C ASP A 118 -15.99 -16.50 6.85
N GLY A 119 -16.37 -16.27 5.60
CA GLY A 119 -17.78 -16.06 5.23
C GLY A 119 -17.96 -15.14 4.02
N GLU A 120 -18.18 -15.79 2.88
CA GLU A 120 -19.04 -15.41 1.75
C GLU A 120 -19.23 -13.94 1.36
N GLU A 121 -19.00 -13.73 0.06
CA GLU A 121 -19.54 -12.68 -0.83
C GLU A 121 -19.05 -11.24 -0.69
N GLY A 122 -18.53 -10.73 -1.82
CA GLY A 122 -18.58 -9.30 -2.13
C GLY A 122 -17.30 -8.76 -2.72
N TYR A 123 -17.33 -8.47 -4.03
CA TYR A 123 -16.33 -7.70 -4.75
C TYR A 123 -16.00 -6.38 -4.04
N SER A 124 -14.77 -6.20 -3.59
CA SER A 124 -14.22 -4.88 -3.25
C SER A 124 -13.58 -4.24 -4.48
N THR A 125 -14.43 -3.75 -5.40
CA THR A 125 -14.12 -2.44 -6.00
C THR A 125 -13.96 -1.46 -4.86
N TYR A 126 -12.96 -0.57 -4.90
CA TYR A 126 -12.83 0.56 -3.97
C TYR A 126 -14.11 1.42 -4.00
N GLN A 127 -15.16 1.00 -3.31
CA GLN A 127 -16.32 1.82 -3.01
C GLN A 127 -15.94 2.53 -1.72
N GLU A 128 -15.74 3.84 -1.82
CA GLU A 128 -15.50 4.66 -0.65
C GLU A 128 -16.68 4.49 0.31
N GLU A 129 -16.42 3.90 1.49
CA GLU A 129 -17.46 3.68 2.49
C GLU A 129 -18.14 5.01 2.87
N PRO A 130 -19.47 5.02 3.08
CA PRO A 130 -20.15 6.20 3.57
C PRO A 130 -19.63 6.59 4.97
N PRO A 131 -19.71 7.87 5.35
CA PRO A 131 -19.29 8.34 6.66
C PRO A 131 -20.12 7.68 7.77
N THR A 132 -19.48 7.40 8.90
CA THR A 132 -20.19 6.88 10.07
C THR A 132 -21.18 7.93 10.62
N PRO A 133 -22.28 7.52 11.28
CA PRO A 133 -23.23 8.46 11.89
C PRO A 133 -22.55 9.46 12.83
N ARG A 134 -21.56 8.99 13.58
CA ARG A 134 -20.76 9.82 14.50
C ARG A 134 -19.92 10.86 13.78
N GLN A 135 -19.34 10.52 12.62
CA GLN A 135 -18.59 11.48 11.81
C GLN A 135 -19.53 12.57 11.25
N VAL A 136 -20.70 12.18 10.74
CA VAL A 136 -21.69 13.14 10.23
C VAL A 136 -22.17 14.09 11.34
N GLU A 137 -22.47 13.56 12.51
CA GLU A 137 -22.88 14.37 13.67
C GLU A 137 -21.78 15.35 14.10
N THR A 138 -20.53 14.89 14.16
CA THR A 138 -19.37 15.72 14.51
C THR A 138 -19.17 16.83 13.48
N ILE A 139 -19.29 16.53 12.18
CA ILE A 139 -19.20 17.51 11.10
C ILE A 139 -20.32 18.55 11.20
N LYS A 140 -21.58 18.13 11.38
CA LYS A 140 -22.72 19.05 11.54
C LYS A 140 -22.50 20.02 12.70
N LYS A 141 -22.02 19.52 13.83
CA LYS A 141 -21.73 20.35 15.00
C LYS A 141 -20.63 21.39 14.72
N LEU A 142 -19.47 20.94 14.25
CA LEU A 142 -18.33 21.81 14.02
C LEU A 142 -18.56 22.80 12.87
N ALA A 143 -19.19 22.35 11.78
CA ALA A 143 -19.51 23.20 10.65
C ALA A 143 -20.56 24.26 11.01
N GLY A 144 -21.55 23.92 11.84
CA GLY A 144 -22.53 24.89 12.34
C GLY A 144 -21.91 25.98 13.22
N GLU A 145 -20.96 25.63 14.08
CA GLU A 145 -20.23 26.59 14.92
C GLU A 145 -19.34 27.55 14.11
N LEU A 146 -18.76 27.07 13.00
CA LEU A 146 -17.86 27.83 12.14
C LEU A 146 -18.57 28.48 10.93
N ASN A 147 -19.89 28.32 10.82
CA ASN A 147 -20.68 28.71 9.64
C ASN A 147 -20.08 28.18 8.31
N TYR A 148 -19.53 26.97 8.36
CA TYR A 148 -18.84 26.31 7.25
C TYR A 148 -19.83 25.47 6.43
N GLN A 149 -19.81 25.62 5.10
CA GLN A 149 -20.68 24.83 4.23
C GLN A 149 -20.06 23.48 3.88
N VAL A 150 -20.81 22.40 4.08
CA VAL A 150 -20.39 21.03 3.74
C VAL A 150 -21.42 20.38 2.83
N ASN A 151 -20.94 19.75 1.74
CA ASN A 151 -21.77 18.88 0.91
C ASN A 151 -21.81 17.46 1.51
N TYR A 152 -22.97 17.07 2.03
CA TYR A 152 -23.19 15.78 2.69
C TYR A 152 -23.47 14.63 1.73
N ASP A 153 -23.84 14.93 0.48
CA ASP A 153 -24.23 13.92 -0.50
C ASP A 153 -23.02 13.24 -1.14
N THR A 154 -21.85 13.88 -1.08
CA THR A 154 -20.58 13.37 -1.62
C THR A 154 -19.60 12.95 -0.53
N LEU A 155 -20.05 12.88 0.72
CA LEU A 155 -19.20 12.60 1.86
C LEU A 155 -18.91 11.11 1.95
N THR A 156 -17.64 10.79 2.23
CA THR A 156 -17.14 9.43 2.41
C THR A 156 -16.38 9.34 3.72
N LYS A 157 -16.18 8.14 4.26
CA LYS A 157 -15.55 7.93 5.58
C LYS A 157 -14.18 8.59 5.70
N LYS A 158 -13.40 8.58 4.61
CA LYS A 158 -12.08 9.22 4.52
C LYS A 158 -12.19 10.74 4.43
N THR A 159 -13.03 11.27 3.54
CA THR A 159 -13.22 12.73 3.40
C THR A 159 -13.85 13.34 4.65
N ALA A 160 -14.72 12.60 5.34
CA ALA A 160 -15.29 12.98 6.63
C ALA A 160 -14.24 13.14 7.72
N GLY A 161 -13.30 12.19 7.83
CA GLY A 161 -12.17 12.30 8.76
C GLY A 161 -11.32 13.54 8.49
N ASN A 162 -11.02 13.82 7.22
CA ASN A 162 -10.24 14.99 6.83
C ASN A 162 -10.95 16.31 7.16
N ILE A 163 -12.26 16.39 6.91
CA ILE A 163 -13.06 17.59 7.22
C ILE A 163 -13.10 17.85 8.72
N ILE A 164 -13.30 16.82 9.55
CA ILE A 164 -13.31 16.96 11.01
C ILE A 164 -11.97 17.52 11.51
N SER A 165 -10.84 16.97 11.05
CA SER A 165 -9.51 17.45 11.43
C SER A 165 -9.33 18.94 11.10
N ARG A 166 -9.75 19.35 9.90
CA ARG A 166 -9.66 20.75 9.46
C ARG A 166 -10.53 21.69 10.30
N LEU A 167 -11.78 21.32 10.56
CA LEU A 167 -12.69 22.15 11.36
C LEU A 167 -12.23 22.28 12.82
N ILE A 168 -11.61 21.23 13.38
CA ILE A 168 -10.99 21.31 14.72
C ILE A 168 -9.81 22.28 14.73
N GLU A 169 -8.99 22.31 13.68
CA GLU A 169 -7.88 23.26 13.56
C GLU A 169 -8.36 24.70 13.39
N GLU A 170 -9.39 24.92 12.57
CA GLU A 170 -9.98 26.26 12.37
C GLU A 170 -10.63 26.80 13.65
N LYS A 171 -11.28 25.95 14.46
CA LYS A 171 -11.85 26.34 15.76
C LYS A 171 -10.80 26.71 16.81
N LYS A 172 -9.56 26.23 16.66
CA LYS A 172 -8.44 26.54 17.58
C LYS A 172 -7.75 27.87 17.26
N LYS A 173 -8.06 28.49 16.12
CA LYS A 173 -7.58 29.83 15.74
C LYS A 173 -8.56 30.89 16.23
#